data_AF-M1RTE0-F1
#
_entry.id   AF-M1RTE0-F1
#
_cell.length_a   1.000
_cell.length_b   1.000
_cell.length_c   1.000
_cell.angle_alpha   90.00
_cell.angle_beta   90.00
_cell.angle_gamma   90.00
#
_symmetry.space_group_name_H-M   'P 1'
#
loop_
_entity.id
_entity.type
_entity.pdbx_description
1 polymer ?
#
loop_
_entity_poly.entity_id
_entity_poly.type
_entity_poly.pdbx_seq_one_letter_code
_entity_poly.pdbx_strand_id
1 'polypeptide(L)'
;MKKLIAMALIGLTLNSFAQTANWNSSPLNYQNSELNYNNSPLNYQNSPLNYQNSPLNYNSSNGVYDNSGNRIGYEVQSPQGVTNIFDNNGNRIGYSPSQRSK
;
A
#
# COMPACT_ATOMS: atom_id res chain seq x y z
N MET A 1 -11.53 30.79 59.20
CA MET A 1 -11.63 31.11 57.77
C MET A 1 -11.04 29.94 56.98
N LYS A 2 -11.90 29.20 56.27
CA LYS A 2 -11.53 27.96 55.55
C LYS A 2 -10.76 28.35 54.28
N LYS A 3 -9.48 27.97 54.16
CA LYS A 3 -8.75 28.07 52.89
C LYS A 3 -8.88 26.73 52.17
N LEU A 4 -9.81 26.66 51.22
CA LEU A 4 -9.88 25.60 50.23
C LEU A 4 -8.81 25.90 49.17
N ILE A 5 -7.70 25.16 49.20
CA ILE A 5 -6.74 25.15 48.10
C ILE A 5 -7.30 24.17 47.07
N ALA A 6 -7.88 24.70 46.00
CA ALA A 6 -8.36 23.90 44.88
C ALA A 6 -7.15 23.36 44.10
N MET A 7 -6.85 22.08 44.26
CA MET A 7 -5.95 21.35 43.36
C MET A 7 -6.69 21.13 42.04
N ALA A 8 -6.53 22.06 41.10
CA ALA A 8 -6.92 21.86 39.72
C ALA A 8 -5.94 20.86 39.08
N LEU A 9 -6.23 19.56 39.19
CA LEU A 9 -5.68 18.58 38.27
C LEU A 9 -6.27 18.88 36.88
N ILE A 10 -5.52 19.66 36.10
CA ILE A 10 -5.75 19.78 34.67
C ILE A 10 -5.42 18.40 34.09
N GLY A 11 -6.46 17.59 33.88
CA GLY A 11 -6.33 16.31 33.20
C GLY A 11 -5.82 16.54 31.79
N LEU A 12 -4.53 16.31 31.56
CA LEU A 12 -4.01 16.09 30.22
C LEU A 12 -4.62 14.78 29.70
N THR A 13 -5.71 14.89 28.95
CA THR A 13 -6.19 13.80 28.10
C THR A 13 -5.22 13.67 26.93
N LEU A 14 -4.20 12.83 27.09
CA LEU A 14 -3.40 12.36 25.97
C LEU A 14 -4.33 11.47 25.11
N ASN A 15 -4.80 12.02 23.99
CA ASN A 15 -5.46 11.24 22.95
C ASN A 15 -4.41 10.33 22.31
N SER A 16 -4.22 9.15 22.88
CA SER A 16 -3.37 8.10 22.33
C SER A 16 -4.06 7.53 21.08
N PHE A 17 -3.74 8.06 19.89
CA PHE A 17 -4.09 7.40 18.64
C PHE A 17 -3.24 6.15 18.48
N ALA A 18 -3.64 5.06 19.13
CA ALA A 18 -3.08 3.74 18.84
C ALA A 18 -3.59 3.29 17.47
N GLN A 19 -2.86 3.62 16.40
CA GLN A 19 -3.02 2.91 15.14
C GLN A 19 -2.57 1.47 15.38
N THR A 20 -3.54 0.55 15.53
CA THR A 20 -3.21 -0.87 15.61
C THR A 20 -2.77 -1.32 14.21
N ALA A 21 -1.50 -1.73 14.08
CA ALA A 21 -1.03 -2.33 12.85
C ALA A 21 -1.80 -3.64 12.62
N ASN A 22 -2.70 -3.67 11.64
CA ASN A 22 -3.44 -4.88 11.30
C ASN A 22 -2.52 -5.85 10.56
N TRP A 23 -2.26 -7.02 11.14
CA TRP A 23 -1.41 -8.06 10.54
C TRP A 23 -1.85 -8.44 9.12
N ASN A 24 -3.15 -8.47 8.83
CA ASN A 24 -3.66 -8.85 7.51
C ASN A 24 -3.33 -7.82 6.43
N SER A 25 -3.09 -6.57 6.81
CA SER A 25 -2.69 -5.49 5.89
C SER A 25 -1.18 -5.24 5.90
N SER A 26 -0.45 -5.87 6.82
CA SER A 26 0.98 -5.66 7.02
C SER A 26 1.80 -6.11 5.81
N PRO A 27 2.86 -5.38 5.43
CA PRO A 27 3.79 -5.82 4.38
C PRO A 27 4.62 -7.03 4.82
N LEU A 28 4.74 -7.24 6.14
CA LEU A 28 5.42 -8.39 6.73
C LEU A 28 4.58 -9.67 6.66
N ASN A 29 3.28 -9.56 6.37
CA ASN A 29 2.47 -10.71 6.06
C ASN A 29 2.87 -11.27 4.69
N TYR A 30 3.29 -12.54 4.64
CA TYR A 30 3.76 -13.18 3.42
C TYR A 30 2.73 -13.12 2.27
N GLN A 31 1.43 -13.04 2.56
CA GLN A 31 0.42 -12.86 1.50
C GLN A 31 0.59 -11.52 0.75
N ASN A 32 1.02 -10.46 1.45
CA ASN A 32 1.19 -9.12 0.91
C ASN A 32 2.65 -8.81 0.50
N SER A 33 3.61 -9.56 1.06
CA SER A 33 5.03 -9.31 0.90
C SER A 33 5.47 -9.48 -0.56
N GLU A 34 6.47 -8.69 -0.98
CA GLU A 34 7.16 -8.84 -2.26
C GLU A 34 8.02 -10.11 -2.36
N LEU A 35 8.32 -10.74 -1.21
CA LEU A 35 9.01 -12.03 -1.15
C LEU A 35 8.10 -13.19 -1.59
N ASN A 36 6.79 -12.97 -1.63
CA ASN A 36 5.88 -13.91 -2.25
C ASN A 36 5.98 -13.78 -3.77
N TYR A 37 6.26 -14.89 -4.45
CA TYR A 37 6.46 -14.92 -5.90
C TYR A 37 5.32 -14.26 -6.69
N ASN A 38 4.06 -14.37 -6.23
CA ASN A 38 2.93 -13.73 -6.92
C ASN A 38 2.95 -12.20 -6.86
N ASN A 39 3.65 -11.62 -5.88
CA ASN A 39 3.81 -10.17 -5.71
C ASN A 39 5.20 -9.67 -6.14
N SER A 40 6.13 -10.59 -6.41
CA SER A 40 7.53 -10.27 -6.68
C SER A 40 7.71 -9.66 -8.08
N PRO A 41 8.60 -8.66 -8.24
CA PRO A 41 9.09 -8.21 -9.54
C PRO A 41 9.66 -9.31 -10.44
N LEU A 42 10.15 -10.41 -9.84
CA LEU A 42 10.74 -11.53 -10.57
C LEU A 42 9.70 -12.39 -11.30
N ASN A 43 8.42 -12.26 -10.96
CA ASN A 43 7.34 -12.89 -11.71
C ASN A 43 7.09 -12.12 -13.00
N TYR A 44 7.14 -12.81 -14.15
CA TYR A 44 6.91 -12.21 -15.46
C TYR A 44 5.58 -11.45 -15.56
N GLN A 45 4.52 -11.90 -14.86
CA GLN A 45 3.24 -11.18 -14.84
C GLN A 45 3.36 -9.77 -14.24
N ASN A 46 4.28 -9.59 -13.30
CA ASN A 46 4.59 -8.31 -12.66
C ASN A 46 5.67 -7.50 -13.40
N SER A 47 6.35 -8.12 -14.37
CA SER A 47 7.51 -7.52 -15.04
C SER A 47 7.10 -6.40 -16.01
N PRO A 48 7.91 -5.34 -16.16
CA PRO A 48 7.70 -4.30 -17.18
C PRO A 48 7.95 -4.82 -18.60
N LEU A 49 8.61 -5.98 -18.73
CA LEU A 49 8.82 -6.67 -20.00
C LEU A 49 7.55 -7.37 -20.51
N ASN A 50 6.57 -7.60 -19.64
CA ASN A 50 5.24 -8.00 -20.10
C ASN A 50 4.61 -6.82 -20.84
N TYR A 51 4.28 -7.01 -22.12
CA TYR A 51 3.73 -5.95 -22.98
C TYR A 51 2.45 -5.31 -22.42
N GLN A 52 1.67 -6.03 -21.61
CA GLN A 52 0.49 -5.47 -20.93
C GLN A 52 0.86 -4.38 -19.91
N ASN A 53 2.02 -4.50 -19.27
CA ASN A 53 2.57 -3.58 -18.27
C ASN A 53 3.46 -2.50 -18.87
N SER A 54 3.82 -2.63 -20.15
CA SER A 54 4.81 -1.77 -20.78
C SER A 54 4.28 -0.34 -20.99
N PRO A 55 5.09 0.69 -20.73
CA PRO A 55 4.74 2.07 -21.10
C PRO A 55 4.60 2.29 -22.61
N LEU A 56 5.12 1.36 -23.43
CA LEU A 56 5.01 1.40 -24.90
C LEU A 56 3.65 0.88 -25.40
N ASN A 57 2.87 0.24 -24.53
CA ASN A 57 1.53 -0.22 -24.89
C ASN A 57 0.50 0.88 -24.60
N TYR A 58 0.14 1.62 -25.64
CA TYR A 58 -0.87 2.69 -25.56
C TYR A 58 -2.29 2.18 -25.22
N ASN A 59 -2.53 0.87 -25.28
CA ASN A 59 -3.78 0.24 -24.86
C ASN A 59 -3.68 -0.40 -23.46
N SER A 60 -2.60 -0.16 -22.72
CA SER A 60 -2.43 -0.64 -21.35
C SER A 60 -3.53 -0.05 -20.46
N SER A 61 -4.28 -0.93 -19.79
CA SER A 61 -5.37 -0.56 -18.88
C SER A 61 -4.93 -0.43 -17.43
N ASN A 62 -3.67 -0.72 -17.12
CA ASN A 62 -3.13 -0.77 -15.76
C ASN A 62 -2.07 0.28 -15.46
N GLY A 63 -1.91 1.31 -16.31
CA GLY A 63 -0.97 2.39 -16.06
C GLY A 63 -1.37 3.27 -14.86
N VAL A 64 -0.37 3.70 -14.09
CA VAL A 64 -0.51 4.71 -13.04
C VAL A 64 0.07 6.02 -13.56
N TYR A 65 -0.66 7.12 -13.39
CA TYR A 65 -0.31 8.43 -13.93
C TYR A 65 -0.24 9.49 -12.83
N ASP A 66 0.68 10.43 -12.98
CA ASP A 66 0.69 11.64 -12.15
C ASP A 66 -0.44 12.62 -12.55
N ASN A 67 -0.57 13.72 -11.80
CA ASN A 67 -1.57 14.74 -12.07
C ASN A 67 -1.36 15.51 -13.38
N SER A 68 -0.19 15.35 -14.01
CA SER A 68 0.14 15.96 -15.31
C SER A 68 -0.13 15.01 -16.48
N GLY A 69 -0.55 13.77 -16.21
CA GLY A 69 -0.80 12.74 -17.21
C GLY A 69 0.44 11.94 -17.63
N ASN A 70 1.58 12.10 -16.94
CA ASN A 70 2.75 11.28 -17.21
C ASN A 70 2.60 9.92 -16.54
N ARG A 71 2.90 8.84 -17.27
CA ARG A 71 2.89 7.49 -16.69
C ARG A 71 4.07 7.33 -15.74
N ILE A 72 3.78 7.02 -14.48
CA ILE A 72 4.79 6.79 -13.43
C ILE A 72 4.96 5.32 -13.06
N GLY A 73 4.05 4.46 -13.49
CA GLY A 73 4.09 3.05 -13.14
C GLY A 73 2.91 2.25 -13.69
N TYR A 74 2.68 1.10 -13.07
CA TYR A 74 1.55 0.23 -13.39
C TYR A 74 1.14 -0.65 -12.21
N GLU A 75 -0.09 -1.15 -12.25
CA GLU A 75 -0.65 -2.04 -11.24
C GLU A 75 -0.81 -3.46 -11.77
N VAL A 76 -0.54 -4.47 -10.93
CA VAL A 76 -0.82 -5.87 -11.25
C VAL A 76 -1.46 -6.55 -10.06
N GLN A 77 -2.61 -7.18 -10.29
CA GLN A 77 -3.31 -7.92 -9.24
C GLN A 77 -2.79 -9.36 -9.17
N SER A 78 -2.38 -9.79 -8.00
CA SER A 78 -2.01 -11.18 -7.75
C SER A 78 -3.25 -12.08 -7.70
N PRO A 79 -3.11 -13.40 -7.91
CA PRO A 79 -4.22 -14.36 -7.76
C PRO A 79 -4.87 -14.35 -6.37
N GLN A 80 -4.16 -13.85 -5.36
CA GLN A 80 -4.66 -13.71 -3.99
C GLN A 80 -5.39 -12.37 -3.74
N GLY A 81 -5.54 -11.53 -4.77
CA GLY A 81 -6.24 -10.26 -4.71
C GLY A 81 -5.41 -9.09 -4.21
N VAL A 82 -4.09 -9.26 -4.00
CA VAL A 82 -3.18 -8.15 -3.65
C VAL A 82 -2.89 -7.35 -4.92
N THR A 83 -3.17 -6.06 -4.91
CA THR A 83 -2.75 -5.17 -6.00
C THR A 83 -1.33 -4.72 -5.72
N ASN A 84 -0.41 -5.05 -6.61
CA ASN A 84 0.98 -4.60 -6.58
C ASN A 84 1.12 -3.35 -7.45
N ILE A 85 1.86 -2.36 -6.99
CA ILE A 85 2.14 -1.13 -7.72
C ILE A 85 3.64 -1.12 -8.04
N PHE A 86 3.97 -1.05 -9.31
CA PHE A 86 5.34 -1.01 -9.81
C PHE A 86 5.63 0.32 -10.48
N ASP A 87 6.87 0.79 -10.41
CA ASP A 87 7.36 1.86 -11.29
C ASP A 87 7.53 1.32 -12.74
N ASN A 88 7.81 2.20 -13.69
CA ASN A 88 8.04 1.79 -15.08
C ASN A 88 9.28 0.87 -15.28
N ASN A 89 10.17 0.79 -14.29
CA ASN A 89 11.36 -0.07 -14.33
C ASN A 89 11.09 -1.46 -13.72
N GLY A 90 9.89 -1.70 -13.19
CA GLY A 90 9.51 -2.96 -12.56
C GLY A 90 9.84 -3.08 -11.09
N ASN A 91 10.29 -2.00 -10.44
CA ASN A 91 10.48 -2.02 -8.99
C ASN A 91 9.12 -1.88 -8.32
N ARG A 92 8.87 -2.72 -7.31
CA ARG A 92 7.63 -2.61 -6.53
C ARG A 92 7.74 -1.41 -5.59
N ILE A 93 6.83 -0.46 -5.73
CA ILE A 93 6.82 0.80 -4.96
C ILE A 93 5.64 0.90 -4.00
N GLY A 94 4.68 -0.03 -4.10
CA GLY A 94 3.51 -0.05 -3.23
C GLY A 94 2.66 -1.28 -3.43
N TYR A 95 1.64 -1.41 -2.59
CA TYR A 95 0.62 -2.43 -2.71
C TYR A 95 -0.66 -2.08 -1.95
N SER A 96 -1.75 -2.71 -2.35
CA SER A 96 -2.98 -2.79 -1.57
C SER A 96 -3.23 -4.25 -1.19
N PRO A 97 -3.41 -4.59 0.10
CA PRO A 97 -3.83 -5.92 0.52
C PRO A 97 -5.12 -6.36 -0.16
N SER A 98 -5.36 -7.67 -0.26
CA SER A 98 -6.63 -8.20 -0.75
C SER A 98 -7.78 -7.69 0.10
N GLN A 99 -8.78 -7.07 -0.52
CA GLN A 99 -9.99 -6.69 0.22
C GLN A 99 -10.65 -7.97 0.75
N ARG A 100 -10.85 -8.02 2.06
CA ARG A 100 -11.70 -9.04 2.66
C ARG A 100 -13.08 -8.88 2.03
N SER A 101 -13.60 -9.92 1.36
CA SER A 101 -15.04 -10.00 1.09
C SER A 101 -15.73 -9.70 2.43
N LYS A 102 -16.43 -8.57 2.50
CA LYS A 102 -17.27 -8.25 3.66
C LYS A 102 -18.41 -9.25 3.73
#